data_AF-A0AB37I702-F1
#
_entry.id   AF-A0AB37I702-F1
#
_cell.length_a   1.000
_cell.length_b   1.000
_cell.length_c   1.000
_cell.angle_alpha   90.00
_cell.angle_beta   90.00
_cell.angle_gamma   90.00
#
_symmetry.space_group_name_H-M   'P 1'
#
loop_
_entity.id
_entity.type
_entity.pdbx_description
1 polymer ?
#
loop_
_entity_poly.entity_id
_entity_poly.type
_entity_poly.pdbx_seq_one_letter_code
_entity_poly.pdbx_strand_id
1 'polypeptide(L)' 'MGLDTAGRLLEIVVLLWDDGEVEIIHAMKARAAYRRLVS' A
#
# COMPACT_ATOMS: atom_id res chain seq x y z
N MET A 1 -1.45 -3.03 1.44
CA MET A 1 -2.41 -2.32 0.57
C MET A 1 -3.11 -1.28 1.42
N GLY A 2 -3.20 -0.03 0.97
CA GLY A 2 -3.89 1.04 1.69
C GLY A 2 -4.99 1.69 0.85
N LEU A 3 -5.81 2.51 1.50
CA LEU A 3 -6.77 3.38 0.83
C LEU A 3 -6.39 4.83 1.15
N ASP A 4 -6.49 5.70 0.15
CA ASP A 4 -6.46 7.14 0.42
C ASP A 4 -7.84 7.66 0.89
N THR A 5 -7.90 8.94 1.22
CA THR A 5 -9.13 9.61 1.67
C THR A 5 -10.23 9.66 0.60
N ALA A 6 -9.91 9.37 -0.65
CA ALA A 6 -10.86 9.26 -1.76
C ALA A 6 -11.24 7.80 -2.08
N GLY A 7 -10.82 6.84 -1.25
CA GLY A 7 -11.12 5.41 -1.42
C GLY A 7 -10.35 4.75 -2.56
N ARG A 8 -9.26 5.35 -3.05
CA ARG A 8 -8.44 4.77 -4.12
C ARG A 8 -7.44 3.79 -3.50
N LEU A 9 -7.34 2.60 -4.08
CA LEU A 9 -6.39 1.57 -3.66
C LEU A 9 -4.95 2.03 -3.94
N LEU A 10 -4.11 1.94 -2.92
CA LEU A 10 -2.70 2.27 -2.95
C LEU A 10 -1.84 1.02 -2.75
N GLU A 11 -0.80 0.92 -3.57
CA GLU A 11 0.34 0.04 -3.35
C GLU A 11 1.36 0.80 -2.48
N ILE A 12 1.74 0.20 -1.35
CA ILE A 12 2.60 0.81 -0.34
C ILE A 12 3.90 0.01 -0.30
N VAL A 13 5.03 0.70 -0.40
CA VAL A 13 6.36 0.13 -0.16
C VAL A 13 6.78 0.52 1.25
N VAL A 14 7.15 -0.49 2.04
CA VAL A 14 7.59 -0.31 3.43
C VAL A 14 8.98 -0.87 3.63
N LEU A 15 9.70 -0.30 4.59
CA LEU A 15 10.85 -0.93 5.23
C LEU A 15 10.36 -1.62 6.50
N LEU A 16 10.87 -2.83 6.73
CA LEU A 16 10.72 -3.55 7.99
C LEU A 16 12.08 -3.47 8.69
N TRP A 17 12.10 -2.84 9.85
CA TRP A 17 13.30 -2.73 10.66
C TRP A 17 13.47 -3.97 11.54
N ASP A 18 14.70 -4.21 12.00
CA ASP A 18 15.03 -5.40 12.80
C ASP A 18 14.35 -5.39 14.19
N ASP A 19 13.92 -4.23 14.67
CA ASP A 19 13.14 -4.05 15.90
C ASP A 19 11.62 -4.25 15.70
N GLY A 20 11.20 -4.56 14.47
CA GLY A 20 9.81 -4.77 14.10
C GLY A 20 9.04 -3.51 13.71
N GLU A 21 9.69 -2.34 13.73
CA GLU A 21 9.07 -1.10 13.27
C GLU A 21 8.87 -1.12 11.74
N VAL A 22 7.81 -0.44 11.30
CA VAL A 22 7.43 -0.36 9.89
C VAL A 22 7.45 1.09 9.43
N GLU A 23 8.27 1.37 8.43
CA GLU A 23 8.35 2.71 7.84
C GLU A 23 7.82 2.72 6.41
N ILE A 24 6.88 3.62 6.12
CA ILE A 24 6.36 3.81 4.77
C ILE A 24 7.30 4.75 4.01
N ILE A 25 7.97 4.22 2.98
CA ILE A 25 8.88 5.01 2.14
C ILE A 25 8.22 5.49 0.84
N HIS A 26 7.15 4.82 0.40
CA HIS A 26 6.46 5.18 -0.83
C HIS A 26 5.00 4.71 -0.88
N ALA A 27 4.14 5.51 -1.48
CA ALA A 27 2.74 5.18 -1.75
C ALA A 27 2.36 5.58 -3.17
N MET A 28 1.82 4.64 -3.95
CA MET A 28 1.44 4.83 -5.34
C MET A 28 0.03 4.30 -5.60
N LYS A 29 -0.58 4.74 -6.71
CA LYS A 29 -1.79 4.13 -7.23
C LYS A 29 -1.57 2.62 -7.44
N ALA A 30 -2.45 1.79 -6.90
CA ALA A 30 -2.33 0.35 -7.04
C ALA A 30 -2.47 -0.10 -8.50
N ARG A 31 -1.64 -1.08 -8.89
CA ARG A 31 -1.72 -1.74 -10.20
C ARG A 31 -3.11 -2.35 -10.41
N ALA A 32 -3.61 -2.29 -11.65
CA ALA A 32 -4.94 -2.78 -12.00
C ALA A 32 -5.17 -4.26 -11.65
N ALA A 33 -4.12 -5.08 -11.61
CA ALA A 33 -4.18 -6.48 -11.20
C ALA A 33 -4.76 -6.66 -9.79
N TYR A 34 -4.47 -5.76 -8.85
CA TYR A 34 -4.94 -5.85 -7.46
C TYR A 34 -6.40 -5.41 -7.28
N ARG A 35 -6.96 -4.64 -8.22
CA ARG A 35 -8.39 -4.27 -8.17
C ARG A 35 -9.32 -5.48 -8.22
N ARG A 36 -8.87 -6.59 -8.80
CA ARG A 36 -9.63 -7.86 -8.87
C ARG A 36 -9.69 -8.61 -7.54
N LEU A 37 -8.84 -8.28 -6.58
CA LEU A 37 -8.84 -8.92 -5.25
C LEU A 37 -9.84 -8.28 -4.29
N VAL A 38 -10.38 -7.11 -4.65
CA VAL A 38 -11.29 -6.31 -3.82
C VAL A 38 -12.66 -6.11 -4.49
N SER A 39 -12.94 -6.86 -5.56
CA SER A 39 -14.24 -6.92 -6.27
C SER A 39 -14.90 -8.27 -6.02
#